data_AF-D8UD94-F1
#
_entry.id   AF-D8UD94-F1
#
_cell.length_a   1.000
_cell.length_b   1.000
_cell.length_c   1.000
_cell.angle_alpha   90.00
_cell.angle_beta   90.00
_cell.angle_gamma   90.00
#
_symmetry.space_group_name_H-M   'P 1'
#
loop_
_entity.id
_entity.type
_entity.pdbx_description
1 polymer ?
#
loop_
_entity_poly.entity_id
_entity_poly.type
_entity_poly.pdbx_seq_one_letter_code
_entity_poly.pdbx_strand_id
1 'polypeptide(L)'
;MPPPPPTDISSTPAPATGPASGGPKELRKRAQLRDVHVSVALMEEFLAYARSNTSRGIESCGILAGRLLAGDSTFAITTLIIPKQEGTTDTVTALNEEEVFEAQFSRELYPLGWIHTHPTQTCFLSSVDVHTQCGYQTMLDEAVAIVMAPSDVSKKCGIFRLSTPGGLGLVQKCPQRGFHVHPPTDTGQELYELCSHVFLNPRTHHEVLDLR
;
A
#
# COMPACT_ATOMS: atom_id res chain seq x y z
N MET A 1 -77.13 33.60 -8.54
CA MET A 1 -76.93 33.26 -7.11
C MET A 1 -75.63 32.48 -7.00
N PRO A 2 -74.66 32.93 -6.20
CA PRO A 2 -73.33 32.33 -6.15
C PRO A 2 -73.30 31.11 -5.22
N PRO A 3 -72.42 30.13 -5.46
CA PRO A 3 -72.14 29.05 -4.52
C PRO A 3 -71.22 29.52 -3.36
N PRO A 4 -71.24 28.82 -2.22
CA PRO A 4 -70.49 29.17 -1.00
C PRO A 4 -68.96 28.97 -1.11
N PRO A 5 -68.16 29.57 -0.20
CA PRO A 5 -66.70 29.64 -0.27
C PRO A 5 -65.99 28.34 0.16
N PRO A 6 -64.68 28.19 -0.12
CA PRO A 6 -63.93 26.96 0.15
C PRO A 6 -63.50 26.87 1.63
N THR A 7 -63.44 25.64 2.15
CA THR A 7 -62.76 25.32 3.42
C THR A 7 -61.55 24.46 3.13
N ASP A 8 -60.39 24.97 3.54
CA ASP A 8 -59.07 24.34 3.48
C ASP A 8 -58.86 23.54 4.77
N ILE A 9 -58.53 22.25 4.67
CA ILE A 9 -57.99 21.47 5.78
C ILE A 9 -56.90 20.53 5.24
N SER A 10 -55.67 20.98 5.41
CA SER A 10 -54.43 20.21 5.40
C SER A 10 -54.51 18.93 6.26
N SER A 11 -54.09 17.77 5.72
CA SER A 11 -53.34 16.74 6.48
C SER A 11 -52.88 15.54 5.60
N THR A 12 -51.62 15.63 5.15
CA THR A 12 -50.58 14.57 5.10
C THR A 12 -50.77 13.21 4.35
N PRO A 13 -49.66 12.58 3.92
CA PRO A 13 -49.57 11.71 2.74
C PRO A 13 -49.54 10.20 3.05
N ALA A 14 -49.70 9.38 2.01
CA ALA A 14 -49.09 8.04 1.96
C ALA A 14 -48.79 7.62 0.51
N PRO A 15 -47.52 7.44 0.11
CA PRO A 15 -47.17 6.69 -1.09
C PRO A 15 -47.26 5.19 -0.79
N ALA A 16 -48.05 4.46 -1.57
CA ALA A 16 -48.04 3.01 -1.59
C ALA A 16 -46.68 2.52 -2.13
N THR A 17 -45.87 1.92 -1.26
CA THR A 17 -44.62 1.26 -1.62
C THR A 17 -44.90 -0.21 -1.92
N GLY A 18 -44.68 -0.61 -3.17
CA GLY A 18 -44.62 -2.02 -3.57
C GLY A 18 -43.35 -2.69 -3.01
N PRO A 19 -43.34 -4.03 -2.89
CA PRO A 19 -42.20 -4.73 -2.32
C PRO A 19 -41.06 -4.79 -3.34
N ALA A 20 -39.96 -4.10 -3.07
CA ALA A 20 -38.70 -4.30 -3.77
C ALA A 20 -38.03 -5.57 -3.22
N SER A 21 -37.82 -6.50 -4.13
CA SER A 21 -37.18 -7.80 -3.97
C SER A 21 -35.81 -7.72 -3.29
N GLY A 22 -35.67 -8.42 -2.16
CA GLY A 22 -34.38 -8.67 -1.54
C GLY A 22 -33.57 -9.66 -2.36
N GLY A 23 -32.65 -9.16 -3.17
CA GLY A 23 -31.59 -9.97 -3.76
C GLY A 23 -30.65 -10.54 -2.67
N PRO A 24 -29.91 -11.62 -2.95
CA PRO A 24 -29.00 -12.21 -1.97
C PRO A 24 -27.96 -11.16 -1.54
N LYS A 25 -27.89 -10.89 -0.23
CA LYS A 25 -26.79 -10.10 0.35
C LYS A 25 -25.51 -10.91 0.17
N GLU A 26 -24.69 -10.49 -0.79
CA GLU A 26 -23.35 -11.00 -1.00
C GLU A 26 -22.59 -10.91 0.34
N LEU A 27 -22.26 -12.05 0.95
CA LEU A 27 -21.41 -12.11 2.14
C LEU A 27 -19.99 -11.68 1.75
N ARG A 28 -19.75 -10.37 1.59
CA ARG A 28 -18.40 -9.82 1.53
C ARG A 28 -17.83 -9.75 2.94
N LYS A 29 -17.51 -10.91 3.50
CA LYS A 29 -16.63 -10.97 4.67
C LYS A 29 -15.27 -10.48 4.15
N ARG A 30 -14.91 -9.23 4.42
CA ARG A 30 -13.54 -8.76 4.19
C ARG A 30 -12.63 -9.75 4.91
N ALA A 31 -11.80 -10.48 4.17
CA ALA A 31 -10.76 -11.27 4.81
C ALA A 31 -9.92 -10.28 5.62
N GLN A 32 -9.77 -10.54 6.92
CA GLN A 32 -8.83 -9.76 7.72
C GLN A 32 -7.44 -9.97 7.13
N LEU A 33 -6.68 -8.89 6.99
CA LEU A 33 -5.30 -8.96 6.53
C LEU A 33 -4.51 -9.86 7.46
N ARG A 34 -3.66 -10.70 6.88
CA ARG A 34 -2.70 -11.48 7.66
C ARG A 34 -1.62 -10.55 8.23
N ASP A 35 -1.13 -10.89 9.41
CA ASP A 35 -0.05 -10.15 10.03
C ASP A 35 1.25 -10.29 9.21
N VAL A 36 2.04 -9.23 9.17
CA VAL A 36 3.34 -9.17 8.49
C VAL A 36 4.41 -8.76 9.50
N HIS A 37 5.36 -9.64 9.75
CA HIS A 37 6.50 -9.37 10.61
C HIS A 37 7.69 -8.88 9.78
N VAL A 38 8.27 -7.75 10.19
CA VAL A 38 9.47 -7.17 9.56
C VAL A 38 10.56 -6.93 10.59
N SER A 39 11.81 -7.25 10.21
CA SER A 39 12.98 -7.02 11.05
C SER A 39 13.39 -5.55 11.01
N VAL A 40 13.65 -4.97 12.18
CA VAL A 40 14.24 -3.61 12.27
C VAL A 40 15.65 -3.61 11.69
N ALA A 41 16.42 -4.67 11.96
CA ALA A 41 17.77 -4.83 11.42
C ALA A 41 17.78 -4.89 9.88
N LEU A 42 16.73 -5.45 9.26
CA LEU A 42 16.59 -5.45 7.80
C LEU A 42 16.49 -4.03 7.24
N MET A 43 15.70 -3.15 7.89
CA MET A 43 15.57 -1.75 7.46
C MET A 43 16.86 -0.96 7.65
N GLU A 44 17.61 -1.24 8.72
CA GLU A 44 18.92 -0.65 8.98
C GLU A 44 19.96 -1.11 7.96
N GLU A 45 19.94 -2.39 7.60
CA GLU A 45 20.83 -2.97 6.60
C GLU A 45 20.53 -2.40 5.21
N PHE A 46 19.24 -2.25 4.86
CA PHE A 46 18.84 -1.52 3.64
C PHE A 46 19.42 -0.10 3.61
N LEU A 47 19.34 0.66 4.71
CA LEU A 47 19.95 2.00 4.79
C LEU A 47 21.48 1.95 4.63
N ALA A 48 22.15 0.89 5.08
CA ALA A 48 23.57 0.69 4.84
C ALA A 48 23.88 0.52 3.34
N TYR A 49 23.07 -0.27 2.62
CA TYR A 49 23.16 -0.41 1.16
C TYR A 49 22.91 0.91 0.43
N ALA A 50 21.88 1.66 0.84
CA ALA A 50 21.49 2.92 0.20
C ALA A 50 22.43 4.09 0.52
N ARG A 51 23.28 3.99 1.57
CA ARG A 51 24.07 5.09 2.15
C ARG A 51 24.76 5.98 1.12
N SER A 52 25.44 5.39 0.14
CA SER A 52 26.17 6.14 -0.89
C SER A 52 25.21 7.01 -1.71
N ASN A 53 24.12 6.44 -2.20
CA ASN A 53 23.10 7.16 -2.96
C ASN A 53 22.38 8.19 -2.08
N THR A 54 21.96 7.81 -0.88
CA THR A 54 21.30 8.70 0.08
C THR A 54 22.16 9.92 0.40
N SER A 55 23.48 9.76 0.58
CA SER A 55 24.40 10.89 0.82
C SER A 55 24.50 11.86 -0.35
N ARG A 56 24.17 11.42 -1.56
CA ARG A 56 24.10 12.21 -2.79
C ARG A 56 22.70 12.72 -3.10
N GLY A 57 21.73 12.47 -2.20
CA GLY A 57 20.33 12.81 -2.42
C GLY A 57 19.62 11.92 -3.44
N ILE A 58 20.15 10.74 -3.75
CA ILE A 58 19.60 9.80 -4.74
C ILE A 58 18.82 8.71 -4.02
N GLU A 59 17.60 8.43 -4.49
CA GLU A 59 16.76 7.35 -3.97
C GLU A 59 17.35 5.97 -4.28
N SER A 60 17.02 5.00 -3.44
CA SER A 60 17.33 3.58 -3.66
C SER A 60 16.15 2.75 -3.19
N CYS A 61 15.97 1.56 -3.76
CA CYS A 61 14.94 0.60 -3.38
C CYS A 61 15.47 -0.81 -3.14
N GLY A 62 14.68 -1.60 -2.44
CA GLY A 62 14.84 -3.02 -2.24
C GLY A 62 13.48 -3.71 -2.23
N ILE A 63 13.47 -5.00 -2.54
CA ILE A 63 12.25 -5.82 -2.57
C ILE A 63 12.18 -6.62 -1.28
N LEU A 64 11.00 -6.61 -0.65
CA LEU A 64 10.72 -7.33 0.57
C LEU A 64 10.10 -8.68 0.21
N ALA A 65 10.84 -9.75 0.46
CA ALA A 65 10.43 -11.11 0.18
C ALA A 65 10.40 -11.94 1.46
N GLY A 66 9.52 -12.94 1.51
CA GLY A 66 9.37 -13.71 2.74
C GLY A 66 8.50 -14.94 2.64
N ARG A 67 8.19 -15.51 3.80
CA ARG A 67 7.47 -16.79 3.91
C ARG A 67 6.24 -16.65 4.79
N LEU A 68 5.24 -17.47 4.50
CA LEU A 68 4.12 -17.68 5.40
C LEU A 68 4.56 -18.66 6.50
N LEU A 69 4.50 -18.24 7.77
CA LEU A 69 4.86 -19.08 8.90
C LEU A 69 3.78 -20.14 9.14
N ALA A 70 4.20 -21.39 9.37
CA ALA A 70 3.28 -22.48 9.66
C ALA A 70 2.61 -22.28 11.02
N GLY A 71 1.27 -22.40 11.07
CA GLY A 71 0.47 -22.33 12.30
C GLY A 71 -0.37 -21.06 12.43
N ASP A 72 0.21 -19.89 12.19
CA ASP A 72 -0.38 -18.60 12.62
C ASP A 72 -0.83 -17.68 11.47
N SER A 73 -0.88 -18.19 10.23
CA SER A 73 -1.25 -17.41 9.04
C SER A 73 -0.50 -16.07 8.92
N THR A 74 0.72 -15.97 9.46
CA THR A 74 1.50 -14.74 9.56
C THR A 74 2.61 -14.77 8.52
N PHE A 75 2.76 -13.69 7.75
CA PHE A 75 3.92 -13.51 6.90
C PHE A 75 5.11 -13.00 7.70
N ALA A 76 6.30 -13.51 7.41
CA ALA A 76 7.55 -12.94 7.87
C ALA A 76 8.37 -12.51 6.66
N ILE A 77 8.80 -11.25 6.65
CA ILE A 77 9.78 -10.74 5.71
C ILE A 77 11.14 -11.28 6.15
N THR A 78 11.66 -12.23 5.38
CA THR A 78 12.91 -12.95 5.70
C THR A 78 14.03 -12.63 4.74
N THR A 79 13.76 -11.98 3.62
CA THR A 79 14.74 -11.75 2.55
C THR A 79 14.59 -10.32 2.03
N LEU A 80 15.66 -9.55 2.10
CA LEU A 80 15.80 -8.27 1.43
C LEU A 80 16.55 -8.49 0.11
N ILE A 81 15.88 -8.24 -1.02
CA ILE A 81 16.52 -8.34 -2.33
C ILE A 81 16.92 -6.92 -2.76
N ILE A 82 18.19 -6.70 -3.08
CA ILE A 82 18.68 -5.44 -3.63
C ILE A 82 18.79 -5.61 -5.15
N PRO A 83 17.82 -5.11 -5.94
CA PRO A 83 17.87 -5.28 -7.38
C PRO A 83 18.89 -4.33 -8.01
N LYS A 84 19.28 -4.62 -9.26
CA LYS A 84 19.76 -3.58 -10.18
C LYS A 84 18.71 -2.47 -10.22
N GLN A 85 19.13 -1.22 -10.21
CA GLN A 85 18.19 -0.11 -10.08
C GLN A 85 18.78 1.20 -10.59
N GLU A 86 17.90 2.08 -11.05
CA GLU A 86 18.24 3.46 -11.39
C GLU A 86 17.44 4.41 -10.49
N GLY A 87 18.16 5.17 -9.67
CA GLY A 87 17.61 6.19 -8.77
C GLY A 87 17.89 7.60 -9.28
N THR A 88 16.92 8.49 -9.05
CA THR A 88 17.05 9.95 -9.19
C THR A 88 16.87 10.60 -7.81
N THR A 89 16.71 11.92 -7.76
CA THR A 89 16.42 12.62 -6.49
C THR A 89 15.02 12.36 -5.95
N ASP A 90 14.09 11.93 -6.82
CA ASP A 90 12.65 11.86 -6.50
C ASP A 90 11.98 10.58 -7.01
N THR A 91 12.74 9.66 -7.60
CA THR A 91 12.26 8.36 -8.07
C THR A 91 13.33 7.29 -7.97
N VAL A 92 12.91 6.04 -7.89
CA VAL A 92 13.77 4.88 -8.12
C VAL A 92 13.01 3.80 -8.88
N THR A 93 13.69 3.16 -9.83
CA THR A 93 13.14 2.05 -10.62
C THR A 93 14.03 0.83 -10.47
N ALA A 94 13.44 -0.29 -10.04
CA ALA A 94 14.11 -1.58 -10.09
C ALA A 94 14.22 -2.03 -11.55
N LEU A 95 15.39 -2.51 -11.93
CA LEU A 95 15.68 -3.06 -13.25
C LEU A 95 15.73 -4.58 -13.15
N ASN A 96 15.62 -5.25 -14.30
CA ASN A 96 15.72 -6.70 -14.42
C ASN A 96 14.75 -7.44 -13.47
N GLU A 97 13.47 -7.08 -13.52
CA GLU A 97 12.41 -7.70 -12.68
C GLU A 97 12.36 -9.24 -12.84
N GLU A 98 12.80 -9.78 -13.97
CA GLU A 98 12.95 -11.23 -14.18
C GLU A 98 13.94 -11.89 -13.21
N GLU A 99 15.07 -11.24 -12.91
CA GLU A 99 16.04 -11.75 -11.93
C GLU A 99 15.46 -11.75 -10.51
N VAL A 100 14.69 -10.71 -10.18
CA VAL A 100 13.97 -10.62 -8.89
C VAL A 100 12.93 -11.73 -8.80
N PHE A 101 12.15 -11.93 -9.86
CA PHE A 101 11.15 -12.99 -9.94
C PHE A 101 11.78 -14.37 -9.77
N GLU A 102 12.87 -14.66 -10.49
CA GLU A 102 13.58 -15.95 -10.40
C GLU A 102 14.15 -16.16 -8.99
N ALA A 103 14.71 -15.13 -8.38
CA ALA A 103 15.20 -15.18 -7.00
C ALA A 103 14.08 -15.49 -5.99
N GLN A 104 12.90 -14.91 -6.18
CA GLN A 104 11.74 -15.19 -5.33
C GLN A 104 11.18 -16.59 -5.60
N PHE A 105 11.03 -16.97 -6.85
CA PHE A 105 10.44 -18.23 -7.28
C PHE A 105 11.28 -19.43 -6.87
N SER A 106 12.58 -19.44 -7.18
CA SER A 106 13.52 -20.51 -6.82
C SER A 106 13.66 -20.74 -5.32
N ARG A 107 13.33 -19.72 -4.51
CA ARG A 107 13.39 -19.76 -3.05
C ARG A 107 12.01 -19.91 -2.41
N GLU A 108 10.92 -19.99 -3.18
CA GLU A 108 9.55 -20.05 -2.70
C GLU A 108 9.19 -18.87 -1.78
N LEU A 109 9.57 -17.65 -2.17
CA LEU A 109 9.33 -16.43 -1.42
C LEU A 109 8.13 -15.66 -1.99
N TYR A 110 7.29 -15.14 -1.09
CA TYR A 110 6.21 -14.23 -1.42
C TYR A 110 6.72 -12.80 -1.63
N PRO A 111 6.17 -12.03 -2.60
CA PRO A 111 6.45 -10.61 -2.77
C PRO A 111 5.67 -9.79 -1.73
N LEU A 112 6.24 -9.63 -0.54
CA LEU A 112 5.60 -8.96 0.60
C LEU A 112 5.66 -7.44 0.54
N GLY A 113 6.27 -6.87 -0.49
CA GLY A 113 6.31 -5.44 -0.73
C GLY A 113 7.70 -4.95 -1.11
N TRP A 114 7.98 -3.70 -0.76
CA TRP A 114 9.21 -3.02 -1.14
C TRP A 114 9.57 -1.94 -0.11
N ILE A 115 10.84 -1.55 -0.13
CA ILE A 115 11.40 -0.51 0.72
C ILE A 115 12.17 0.47 -0.14
N HIS A 116 12.06 1.77 0.11
CA HIS A 116 12.86 2.79 -0.57
C HIS A 116 13.25 3.93 0.37
N THR A 117 14.24 4.71 -0.06
CA THR A 117 14.67 5.90 0.69
C THR A 117 14.05 7.16 0.12
N HIS A 118 13.68 8.08 1.00
CA HIS A 118 13.55 9.52 0.72
C HIS A 118 14.75 10.24 1.34
N PRO A 119 15.85 10.49 0.59
CA PRO A 119 17.07 11.03 1.17
C PRO A 119 16.91 12.41 1.79
N THR A 120 16.04 13.25 1.21
CA THR A 120 15.84 14.64 1.63
C THR A 120 14.39 14.95 1.97
N GLN A 121 13.44 14.23 1.36
CA GLN A 121 12.02 14.43 1.47
C GLN A 121 11.48 13.88 2.80
N THR A 122 10.27 14.31 3.17
CA THR A 122 9.57 13.78 4.34
C THR A 122 9.08 12.35 4.11
N CYS A 123 8.64 11.67 5.17
CA CYS A 123 8.15 10.30 5.10
C CYS A 123 6.68 10.22 4.65
N PHE A 124 6.45 10.00 3.34
CA PHE A 124 5.12 9.84 2.73
C PHE A 124 5.21 8.96 1.47
N LEU A 125 4.08 8.55 0.89
CA LEU A 125 4.07 7.93 -0.45
C LEU A 125 3.86 9.00 -1.54
N SER A 126 4.83 9.12 -2.45
CA SER A 126 4.77 9.97 -3.62
C SER A 126 3.74 9.47 -4.65
N SER A 127 3.48 10.28 -5.68
CA SER A 127 2.64 9.87 -6.82
C SER A 127 3.18 8.60 -7.50
N VAL A 128 4.50 8.47 -7.64
CA VAL A 128 5.11 7.28 -8.24
C VAL A 128 4.98 6.10 -7.28
N ASP A 129 5.20 6.32 -5.99
CA ASP A 129 5.16 5.26 -4.97
C ASP A 129 3.77 4.65 -4.85
N VAL A 130 2.70 5.45 -4.92
CA VAL A 130 1.33 4.90 -4.87
C VAL A 130 1.02 4.00 -6.06
N HIS A 131 1.56 4.30 -7.24
CA HIS A 131 1.42 3.45 -8.42
C HIS A 131 2.26 2.18 -8.32
N THR A 132 3.49 2.27 -7.82
CA THR A 132 4.32 1.09 -7.53
C THR A 132 3.63 0.19 -6.50
N GLN A 133 3.17 0.75 -5.39
CA GLN A 133 2.47 0.02 -4.33
C GLN A 133 1.16 -0.60 -4.82
N CYS A 134 0.44 0.07 -5.73
CA CYS A 134 -0.75 -0.50 -6.37
C CYS A 134 -0.44 -1.84 -7.06
N GLY A 135 0.69 -1.95 -7.75
CA GLY A 135 1.14 -3.19 -8.38
C GLY A 135 1.36 -4.31 -7.37
N TYR A 136 2.15 -4.05 -6.33
CA TYR A 136 2.40 -5.02 -5.24
C TYR A 136 1.11 -5.45 -4.53
N GLN A 137 0.27 -4.49 -4.14
CA GLN A 137 -0.95 -4.76 -3.38
C GLN A 137 -2.05 -5.42 -4.20
N THR A 138 -2.02 -5.27 -5.53
CA THR A 138 -2.91 -6.02 -6.44
C THR A 138 -2.54 -7.51 -6.47
N MET A 139 -1.26 -7.84 -6.39
CA MET A 139 -0.79 -9.23 -6.35
C MET A 139 -0.97 -9.87 -4.97
N LEU A 140 -0.74 -9.12 -3.90
CA LEU A 140 -0.88 -9.58 -2.53
C LEU A 140 -1.43 -8.45 -1.64
N ASP A 141 -2.62 -8.63 -1.11
CA ASP A 141 -3.30 -7.58 -0.32
C ASP A 141 -2.50 -7.16 0.92
N GLU A 142 -1.70 -8.06 1.49
CA GLU A 142 -0.82 -7.75 2.63
C GLU A 142 0.46 -6.96 2.28
N ALA A 143 0.76 -6.74 0.99
CA ALA A 143 2.01 -6.10 0.59
C ALA A 143 2.16 -4.67 1.12
N VAL A 144 3.39 -4.28 1.46
CA VAL A 144 3.68 -3.00 2.12
C VAL A 144 4.74 -2.18 1.39
N ALA A 145 4.63 -0.86 1.49
CA ALA A 145 5.66 0.09 1.07
C ALA A 145 6.34 0.68 2.31
N ILE A 146 7.63 0.44 2.48
CA ILE A 146 8.43 1.03 3.57
C ILE A 146 9.21 2.23 3.03
N VAL A 147 8.97 3.41 3.58
CA VAL A 147 9.72 4.63 3.27
C VAL A 147 10.71 4.90 4.38
N MET A 148 12.00 4.97 4.03
CA MET A 148 13.07 5.37 4.94
C MET A 148 13.48 6.82 4.65
N ALA A 149 13.10 7.74 5.53
CA ALA A 149 13.33 9.18 5.39
C ALA A 149 14.34 9.70 6.44
N PRO A 150 15.66 9.47 6.27
CA PRO A 150 16.65 9.76 7.30
C PRO A 150 16.77 11.25 7.67
N SER A 151 16.43 12.16 6.75
CA SER A 151 16.42 13.62 6.97
C SER A 151 15.16 14.13 7.68
N ASP A 152 14.08 13.35 7.71
CA ASP A 152 12.82 13.75 8.34
C ASP A 152 12.97 13.72 9.87
N VAL A 153 12.91 14.89 10.48
CA VAL A 153 13.05 15.06 11.94
C VAL A 153 11.82 14.56 12.71
N SER A 154 10.67 14.45 12.05
CA SER A 154 9.41 14.04 12.67
C SER A 154 9.18 12.54 12.55
N LYS A 155 9.50 11.96 11.40
CA LYS A 155 9.21 10.56 11.09
C LYS A 155 10.24 9.96 10.14
N LYS A 156 11.19 9.22 10.70
CA LYS A 156 12.29 8.63 9.92
C LYS A 156 11.91 7.38 9.11
N CYS A 157 10.79 6.76 9.45
CA CYS A 157 10.32 5.53 8.81
C CYS A 157 8.79 5.50 8.81
N GLY A 158 8.21 5.03 7.71
CA GLY A 158 6.78 4.81 7.57
C GLY A 158 6.53 3.56 6.77
N ILE A 159 5.55 2.77 7.22
CA ILE A 159 5.13 1.53 6.57
C ILE A 159 3.69 1.73 6.14
N PHE A 160 3.48 1.72 4.83
CA PHE A 160 2.24 2.17 4.20
C PHE A 160 1.62 1.09 3.32
N ARG A 161 0.31 1.21 3.12
CA ARG A 161 -0.47 0.49 2.12
C ARG A 161 -1.50 1.43 1.48
N LEU A 162 -1.98 1.12 0.29
CA LEU A 162 -3.15 1.80 -0.25
C LEU A 162 -4.38 1.42 0.58
N SER A 163 -5.24 2.40 0.86
CA SER A 163 -6.49 2.11 1.55
C SER A 163 -7.35 1.20 0.67
N THR A 164 -8.07 0.27 1.30
CA THR A 164 -8.85 -0.73 0.56
C THR A 164 -10.32 -0.70 1.01
N PRO A 165 -11.28 -0.61 0.07
CA PRO A 165 -11.12 -0.62 -1.38
C PRO A 165 -10.80 0.76 -2.01
N GLY A 166 -10.87 1.85 -1.24
CA GLY A 166 -10.84 3.22 -1.76
C GLY A 166 -9.62 3.57 -2.60
N GLY A 167 -8.45 3.65 -1.97
CA GLY A 167 -7.21 4.06 -2.61
C GLY A 167 -6.75 3.08 -3.68
N LEU A 168 -6.77 1.78 -3.38
CA LEU A 168 -6.38 0.74 -4.34
C LEU A 168 -7.25 0.80 -5.61
N GLY A 169 -8.57 0.85 -5.45
CA GLY A 169 -9.50 0.91 -6.58
C GLY A 169 -9.40 2.20 -7.39
N LEU A 170 -9.01 3.31 -6.77
CA LEU A 170 -8.78 4.58 -7.45
C LEU A 170 -7.51 4.54 -8.31
N VAL A 171 -6.39 4.09 -7.73
CA VAL A 171 -5.09 4.04 -8.44
C VAL A 171 -5.12 3.02 -9.58
N GLN A 172 -5.77 1.86 -9.40
CA GLN A 172 -5.95 0.85 -10.46
C GLN A 172 -6.63 1.39 -11.72
N LYS A 173 -7.47 2.42 -11.59
CA LYS A 173 -8.21 3.04 -12.70
C LYS A 173 -7.54 4.32 -13.21
N CYS A 174 -6.41 4.74 -12.62
CA CYS A 174 -5.77 5.99 -12.96
C CYS A 174 -5.02 5.89 -14.30
N PRO A 175 -5.37 6.71 -15.32
CA PRO A 175 -4.70 6.66 -16.62
C PRO A 175 -3.48 7.59 -16.71
N GLN A 176 -3.22 8.40 -15.68
CA GLN A 176 -2.20 9.44 -15.72
C GLN A 176 -0.78 8.84 -15.66
N ARG A 177 0.20 9.63 -16.10
CA ARG A 177 1.63 9.28 -16.15
C ARG A 177 2.45 10.45 -15.59
N GLY A 178 3.64 10.15 -15.08
CA GLY A 178 4.46 11.14 -14.38
C GLY A 178 3.86 11.55 -13.03
N PHE A 179 4.41 12.59 -12.41
CA PHE A 179 3.95 13.08 -11.11
C PHE A 179 2.60 13.78 -11.22
N HIS A 180 1.62 13.29 -10.47
CA HIS A 180 0.27 13.85 -10.42
C HIS A 180 -0.42 13.58 -9.08
N VAL A 181 -1.48 14.34 -8.81
CA VAL A 181 -2.32 14.18 -7.63
C VAL A 181 -3.54 13.33 -7.95
N HIS A 182 -3.99 12.53 -6.99
CA HIS A 182 -5.23 11.76 -7.11
C HIS A 182 -6.40 12.54 -6.48
N PRO A 183 -7.61 12.45 -7.06
CA PRO A 183 -8.80 13.00 -6.42
C PRO A 183 -9.11 12.23 -5.12
N PRO A 184 -10.00 12.76 -4.26
CA PRO A 184 -10.52 12.01 -3.12
C PRO A 184 -11.12 10.67 -3.54
N THR A 185 -11.03 9.65 -2.69
CA THR A 185 -11.63 8.34 -3.00
C THR A 185 -13.15 8.40 -2.88
N ASP A 186 -13.86 7.63 -3.71
CA ASP A 186 -15.33 7.53 -3.65
C ASP A 186 -15.84 6.98 -2.31
N THR A 187 -14.97 6.31 -1.56
CA THR A 187 -15.26 5.74 -0.24
C THR A 187 -15.07 6.72 0.91
N GLY A 188 -14.47 7.89 0.66
CA GLY A 188 -14.04 8.84 1.69
C GLY A 188 -12.81 8.41 2.49
N GLN A 189 -12.20 7.25 2.17
CA GLN A 189 -10.91 6.86 2.72
C GLN A 189 -9.78 7.73 2.14
N GLU A 190 -8.74 7.97 2.93
CA GLU A 190 -7.47 8.53 2.42
C GLU A 190 -6.89 7.64 1.30
N LEU A 191 -6.05 8.19 0.43
CA LEU A 191 -5.46 7.42 -0.67
C LEU A 191 -4.62 6.23 -0.17
N TYR A 192 -3.88 6.43 0.90
CA TYR A 192 -3.06 5.42 1.55
C TYR A 192 -3.10 5.63 3.07
N GLU A 193 -2.70 4.60 3.80
CA GLU A 193 -2.73 4.57 5.25
C GLU A 193 -1.49 3.89 5.80
N LEU A 194 -1.22 4.07 7.09
CA LEU A 194 -0.19 3.30 7.79
C LEU A 194 -0.68 1.86 7.98
N CYS A 195 0.21 0.89 7.77
CA CYS A 195 -0.12 -0.51 7.96
C CYS A 195 -0.39 -0.81 9.44
N SER A 196 -1.60 -1.27 9.74
CA SER A 196 -1.98 -1.75 11.07
C SER A 196 -1.67 -3.23 11.27
N HIS A 197 -1.44 -3.98 10.19
CA HIS A 197 -1.13 -5.42 10.18
C HIS A 197 0.38 -5.72 10.20
N VAL A 198 1.24 -4.71 10.41
CA VAL A 198 2.70 -4.88 10.42
C VAL A 198 3.25 -4.81 11.83
N PHE A 199 4.08 -5.79 12.19
CA PHE A 199 4.74 -5.86 13.48
C PHE A 199 6.26 -5.86 13.31
N LEU A 200 6.92 -4.94 14.02
CA LEU A 200 8.37 -4.86 14.04
C LEU A 200 8.92 -5.90 15.02
N ASN A 201 9.77 -6.80 14.53
CA ASN A 201 10.41 -7.81 15.36
C ASN A 201 11.94 -7.73 15.24
N PRO A 202 12.65 -7.27 16.28
CA PRO A 202 14.10 -7.09 16.22
C PRO A 202 14.90 -8.41 16.19
N ARG A 203 14.23 -9.55 16.40
CA ARG A 203 14.88 -10.88 16.49
C ARG A 203 14.59 -11.77 15.28
N THR A 204 13.84 -11.29 14.30
CA THR A 204 13.59 -12.07 13.08
C THR A 204 14.86 -12.10 12.25
N HIS A 205 15.37 -13.31 12.01
CA HIS A 205 16.48 -13.52 11.09
C HIS A 205 16.06 -13.12 9.68
N HIS A 206 16.92 -12.38 8.99
CA HIS A 206 16.77 -12.06 7.58
C HIS A 206 18.07 -12.33 6.82
N GLU A 207 17.95 -12.59 5.53
CA GLU A 207 19.06 -12.64 4.59
C GLU A 207 18.98 -11.46 3.63
N VAL A 208 20.13 -11.08 3.05
CA VAL A 208 20.18 -10.12 1.95
C VAL A 208 20.66 -10.81 0.69
N LEU A 209 19.91 -10.61 -0.40
CA LEU A 209 20.28 -11.05 -1.73
C LEU A 209 20.61 -9.83 -2.59
N ASP A 210 21.89 -9.63 -2.86
CA ASP A 210 22.37 -8.52 -3.68
C ASP A 210 22.46 -8.95 -5.16
N LEU A 211 21.70 -8.29 -6.03
CA LEU A 211 21.60 -8.57 -7.47
C LEU A 211 22.17 -7.43 -8.34
N ARG A 212 22.82 -6.43 -7.73
CA ARG A 212 23.33 -5.23 -8.42
C ARG A 212 24.40 -5.53 -9.46
#